data_AF-A0A0P0VF81-F1
#
_entry.id   AF-A0A0P0VF81-F1
#
_cell.length_a   1.000
_cell.length_b   1.000
_cell.length_c   1.000
_cell.angle_alpha   90.00
_cell.angle_beta   90.00
_cell.angle_gamma   90.00
#
_symmetry.space_group_name_H-M   'P 1'
#
loop_
_entity.id
_entity.type
_entity.pdbx_description
1 polymer ?
#
loop_
_entity_poly.entity_id
_entity_poly.type
_entity_poly.pdbx_seq_one_letter_code
_entity_poly.pdbx_strand_id
1 'polypeptide(L)' 'YKMAISFKYWDDCLDPEDMQLMWADPHVSKEWIDAGEGPGQKVHLSRDPDGEAYLTQTEMMVSDQL' A
#
# COMPACT_ATOMS: atom_id res chain seq x y z
N TYR A 1 11.01 -6.67 -19.77
CA TYR A 1 10.29 -7.67 -18.98
C TYR A 1 9.61 -6.90 -17.86
N LYS A 2 8.37 -6.46 -18.06
CA LYS A 2 7.61 -5.80 -16.99
C LYS A 2 7.10 -6.94 -16.12
N MET A 3 7.80 -7.23 -15.04
CA MET A 3 7.26 -8.11 -14.01
C MET A 3 6.05 -7.36 -13.47
N ALA A 4 4.86 -7.71 -13.97
CA ALA A 4 3.62 -7.39 -13.29
C ALA A 4 3.64 -8.23 -12.03
N ILE A 5 4.34 -7.72 -11.02
CA ILE A 5 4.32 -8.33 -9.72
C ILE A 5 2.90 -8.07 -9.25
N SER A 6 2.08 -9.12 -9.26
CA SER A 6 0.71 -9.08 -8.76
C SER A 6 0.77 -8.98 -7.23
N PHE A 7 1.31 -7.86 -6.76
CA PHE A 7 1.23 -7.50 -5.37
C PHE A 7 -0.23 -7.15 -5.11
N LYS A 8 -0.93 -8.01 -4.38
CA LYS A 8 -2.29 -7.75 -3.94
C LYS A 8 -2.33 -6.98 -2.63
N TYR A 9 -1.23 -7.04 -1.88
CA TYR A 9 -1.11 -6.54 -0.53
C TYR A 9 0.23 -5.83 -0.33
N TRP A 10 0.21 -4.76 0.44
CA TRP A 10 1.42 -4.08 0.90
C TRP A 10 2.27 -4.98 1.79
N ASP A 11 1.66 -5.85 2.59
CA ASP A 11 2.34 -6.86 3.42
C ASP A 11 3.18 -7.88 2.62
N ASP A 12 2.92 -8.05 1.31
CA ASP A 12 3.72 -8.93 0.46
C ASP A 12 4.89 -8.17 -0.20
N CYS A 13 4.86 -6.82 -0.19
CA CYS A 13 5.92 -5.94 -0.69
C CYS A 13 6.87 -5.46 0.40
N LEU A 14 6.34 -5.20 1.59
CA LEU A 14 6.99 -4.46 2.66
C LEU A 14 7.16 -5.35 3.88
N ASP A 15 8.30 -5.20 4.57
CA ASP A 15 8.51 -5.84 5.85
C ASP A 15 7.63 -5.20 6.94
N PRO A 16 7.41 -5.87 8.09
CA PRO A 16 6.58 -5.35 9.17
C PRO A 16 7.03 -4.00 9.75
N GLU A 17 8.32 -3.67 9.61
CA GLU A 17 8.89 -2.36 9.99
C GLU A 17 8.51 -1.28 8.98
N ASP A 18 8.60 -1.56 7.69
CA ASP A 18 8.20 -0.63 6.62
C ASP A 18 6.69 -0.41 6.59
N MET A 19 5.91 -1.46 6.87
CA MET A 19 4.47 -1.35 7.10
C MET A 19 4.15 -0.40 8.25
N GLN A 20 4.92 -0.42 9.34
CA GLN A 20 4.75 0.53 10.44
C GLN A 20 5.09 1.96 10.03
N LEU A 21 6.09 2.16 9.16
CA LEU A 21 6.42 3.48 8.60
C LEU A 21 5.29 4.00 7.70
N MET A 22 4.70 3.14 6.87
CA MET A 22 3.51 3.47 6.07
C MET A 22 2.32 3.86 6.97
N TRP A 23 2.06 3.07 8.02
CA TRP A 23 1.03 3.39 9.02
C TRP A 23 1.33 4.66 9.83
N ALA A 24 2.60 5.02 9.99
CA ALA A 24 3.00 6.25 10.66
C ALA A 24 2.74 7.50 9.79
N ASP A 25 2.61 7.35 8.47
CA ASP A 25 2.21 8.45 7.59
C ASP A 25 0.69 8.71 7.72
N PRO A 26 0.27 9.93 8.10
CA PRO A 26 -1.14 10.25 8.33
C PRO A 26 -1.97 10.28 7.04
N HIS A 27 -1.37 10.38 5.85
CA HIS A 27 -2.08 10.30 4.58
C HIS A 27 -2.33 8.85 4.19
N VAL A 28 -1.29 8.00 4.28
CA VAL A 28 -1.39 6.57 3.96
C VAL A 28 -2.33 5.86 4.93
N SER A 29 -2.12 6.02 6.23
CA SER A 29 -3.00 5.42 7.25
C SER A 29 -4.44 5.87 7.10
N LYS A 30 -4.69 7.12 6.70
CA LYS A 30 -6.04 7.61 6.44
C LYS A 30 -6.66 6.95 5.21
N GLU A 31 -5.95 6.84 4.09
CA GLU A 31 -6.46 6.14 2.90
C GLU A 31 -6.79 4.68 3.22
N TRP A 32 -5.93 4.02 4.00
CA TRP A 32 -6.14 2.63 4.42
C TRP A 32 -7.34 2.48 5.36
N ILE A 33 -7.47 3.36 6.36
CA ILE A 33 -8.64 3.39 7.25
C ILE A 33 -9.93 3.68 6.48
N ASP A 34 -9.90 4.63 5.53
CA ASP A 34 -11.05 4.98 4.68
C ASP A 34 -11.44 3.81 3.76
N ALA A 35 -10.46 3.00 3.33
CA ALA A 35 -10.69 1.74 2.60
C ALA A 35 -11.21 0.60 3.51
N GLY A 36 -11.20 0.78 4.83
CA GLY A 36 -11.63 -0.22 5.82
C GLY A 36 -10.53 -1.16 6.29
N GLU A 37 -9.27 -0.85 6.01
CA GLU A 37 -8.10 -1.59 6.46
C GLU A 37 -7.69 -1.17 7.89
N GLY A 38 -7.13 -2.11 8.65
CA GLY A 38 -6.73 -1.90 10.03
C GLY A 38 -5.27 -2.31 10.31
N PRO A 39 -4.60 -1.66 11.28
CA PRO A 39 -3.23 -2.03 11.65
C PRO A 39 -3.18 -3.48 12.15
N GLY A 40 -2.31 -4.30 11.54
CA GLY A 40 -2.17 -5.73 11.82
C GLY A 40 -3.03 -6.64 10.92
N GLN A 41 -3.76 -6.09 9.95
CA GLN A 41 -4.41 -6.85 8.89
C GLN A 41 -3.69 -6.63 7.55
N LYS A 42 -3.91 -7.55 6.60
CA LYS A 42 -3.31 -7.46 5.27
C LYS A 42 -3.87 -6.26 4.51
N VAL A 43 -3.06 -5.21 4.36
CA VAL A 43 -3.46 -3.98 3.68
C VAL A 43 -3.42 -4.19 2.18
N HIS A 44 -4.55 -3.97 1.50
CA HIS A 44 -4.65 -4.10 0.06
C HIS A 44 -3.96 -2.94 -0.66
N LEU A 45 -3.32 -3.25 -1.79
CA LEU A 45 -2.88 -2.23 -2.75
C LEU A 45 -4.10 -1.61 -3.42
N SER A 46 -4.04 -0.29 -3.63
CA SER A 46 -5.08 0.45 -4.35
C SER A 46 -5.31 -0.14 -5.74
N ARG A 47 -6.58 -0.23 -6.16
CA ARG A 47 -6.97 -0.80 -7.45
C ARG A 47 -7.84 0.14 -8.23
N ASP A 48 -7.53 0.29 -9.50
CA ASP A 48 -8.26 1.13 -10.41
C ASP A 48 -9.67 0.53 -10.59
N PRO A 49 -10.64 1.30 -11.10
CA PRO A 49 -11.95 0.75 -11.44
C PRO A 49 -11.89 -0.49 -12.36
N ASP A 50 -10.81 -0.60 -13.14
CA ASP A 50 -10.49 -1.74 -14.02
C ASP A 50 -9.92 -2.96 -13.28
N GLY A 51 -9.65 -2.86 -11.98
CA GLY A 51 -9.13 -3.94 -11.13
C GLY A 51 -7.61 -4.12 -11.18
N GLU A 52 -6.90 -3.30 -11.94
CA GLU A 52 -5.44 -3.26 -11.96
C GLU A 52 -4.92 -2.60 -10.68
N ALA A 53 -3.89 -3.20 -10.07
CA ALA A 53 -3.24 -2.60 -8.92
C ALA A 53 -2.42 -1.38 -9.37
N TYR A 54 -2.70 -0.23 -8.76
CA TYR A 54 -1.94 0.99 -8.98
C TYR A 54 -1.47 1.55 -7.64
N LEU A 55 -0.39 2.31 -7.69
CA LEU A 55 0.09 3.09 -6.57
C LEU A 55 -0.56 4.46 -6.65
N THR A 56 -1.27 4.87 -5.59
CA THR A 56 -1.69 6.27 -5.46
C THR A 56 -0.46 7.17 -5.37
N GLN A 57 -0.64 8.47 -5.60
CA GLN A 57 0.44 9.43 -5.45
C GLN A 57 1.07 9.36 -4.04
N THR A 58 0.25 9.12 -3.01
CA THR A 58 0.70 8.94 -1.62
C THR A 58 1.59 7.71 -1.49
N GLU A 59 1.12 6.57 -1.99
CA GLU A 59 1.83 5.30 -1.97
C GLU A 59 3.16 5.37 -2.74
N MET A 60 3.18 6.07 -3.88
CA MET A 60 4.39 6.29 -4.68
C MET A 60 5.42 7.16 -3.94
N MET A 61 4.98 8.17 -3.17
CA MET A 61 5.89 9.00 -2.37
C MET A 61 6.53 8.26 -1.20
N VAL A 62 5.86 7.27 -0.64
CA VAL A 62 6.44 6.44 0.43
C VAL A 62 7.34 5.34 -0.14
N SER A 63 6.96 4.74 -1.27
CA SER A 63 7.76 3.71 -1.95
C SER A 63 9.12 4.21 -2.46
N ASP A 64 9.27 5.51 -2.75
CA ASP A 64 10.55 6.11 -3.20
C ASP A 64 11.50 6.45 -2.04
N GLN A 65 10.97 6.49 -0.80
CA GLN A 65 11.72 6.81 0.42
C GLN A 65 12.13 5.58 1.25
N LEU A 66 11.63 4.40 0.91
CA LEU A 66 12.00 3.10 1.47
C LEU A 66 13.02 2.41 0.55
#